data_AF-A0A4P6JJ25-F1
#
_entry.id   AF-A0A4P6JJ25-F1
#
_cell.length_a   1.000
_cell.length_b   1.000
_cell.length_c   1.000
_cell.angle_alpha   90.00
_cell.angle_beta   90.00
_cell.angle_gamma   90.00
#
_symmetry.space_group_name_H-M   'P 1'
#
loop_
_entity.id
_entity.type
_entity.pdbx_description
1 polymer ?
#
loop_
_entity_poly.entity_id
_entity_poly.type
_entity_poly.pdbx_seq_one_letter_code
_entity_poly.pdbx_strand_id
1 'polypeptide(L)'
;MLNNSNSELSLLRTPTLQAMMSVLENLNQAYRAYDLALPAEIRQGIARFFHAHYLWLWHHEICFGFDSSRQRYFLDFSITKQEDSSRWARTIEY
;
A
#
# COMPACT_ATOMS: atom_id res chain seq x y z
N MET A 1 11.64 -12.20 36.56
CA MET A 1 11.03 -10.97 36.04
C MET A 1 11.13 -11.04 34.52
N LEU A 2 10.00 -11.19 33.84
CA LEU A 2 9.94 -11.36 32.38
C LEU A 2 10.12 -10.00 31.71
N ASN A 3 11.18 -9.85 30.92
CA ASN A 3 11.43 -8.66 30.09
C ASN A 3 10.38 -8.56 28.99
N ASN A 4 9.35 -7.75 29.23
CA ASN A 4 8.24 -7.51 28.34
C ASN A 4 8.38 -6.13 27.69
N SER A 5 9.36 -5.96 26.79
CA SER A 5 9.63 -4.66 26.15
C SER A 5 9.85 -4.73 24.64
N ASN A 6 9.51 -5.84 23.96
CA ASN A 6 9.80 -6.00 22.53
C ASN A 6 8.56 -6.12 21.63
N SER A 7 7.34 -6.01 22.16
CA SER A 7 6.12 -6.25 21.35
C SER A 7 5.53 -5.00 20.70
N GLU A 8 6.01 -3.79 21.04
CA GLU A 8 5.45 -2.53 20.52
C GLU A 8 6.33 -1.85 19.46
N LEU A 9 7.53 -2.37 19.18
CA LEU A 9 8.52 -1.73 18.28
C LEU A 9 8.49 -2.25 16.84
N SER A 10 7.60 -3.17 16.48
CA SER A 10 7.48 -3.70 15.11
C SER A 10 6.64 -2.83 14.17
N LEU A 11 5.91 -1.83 14.69
CA LEU A 11 5.04 -0.95 13.90
C LEU A 11 5.76 0.24 13.25
N LEU A 12 7.04 0.48 13.57
CA LEU A 12 7.82 1.62 13.06
C LEU A 12 8.78 1.24 11.92
N ARG A 13 8.77 0.01 11.43
CA ARG A 13 9.58 -0.36 10.26
C ARG A 13 8.86 0.01 8.99
N THR A 14 9.55 0.77 8.13
CA THR A 14 9.13 0.97 6.74
C THR A 14 8.82 -0.40 6.13
N PRO A 15 7.60 -0.63 5.61
CA PRO A 15 7.25 -1.91 5.04
C PRO A 15 8.17 -2.23 3.86
N THR A 16 8.54 -3.51 3.71
CA THR A 16 9.35 -3.95 2.57
C THR A 16 8.49 -4.00 1.32
N LEU A 17 9.09 -3.85 0.13
CA LEU A 17 8.37 -3.99 -1.15
C LEU A 17 7.57 -5.31 -1.21
N GLN A 18 8.14 -6.41 -0.69
CA GLN A 18 7.46 -7.70 -0.63
C GLN A 18 6.19 -7.64 0.24
N ALA A 19 6.24 -6.98 1.40
CA ALA A 19 5.07 -6.80 2.26
C ALA A 19 4.01 -5.94 1.56
N MET A 20 4.41 -4.84 0.92
CA MET A 20 3.49 -3.97 0.15
C MET A 20 2.80 -4.74 -0.97
N MET A 21 3.56 -5.50 -1.76
CA MET A 21 3.04 -6.33 -2.85
C MET A 21 2.08 -7.41 -2.34
N SER A 22 2.40 -8.06 -1.21
CA SER A 22 1.52 -9.06 -0.61
C SER A 22 0.19 -8.45 -0.14
N VAL A 23 0.23 -7.27 0.49
CA VAL A 23 -0.98 -6.58 0.94
C VAL A 23 -1.84 -6.14 -0.25
N LEU A 24 -1.21 -5.65 -1.33
CA LEU A 24 -1.94 -5.32 -2.56
C LEU A 24 -2.58 -6.53 -3.24
N GLU A 25 -1.92 -7.68 -3.26
CA GLU A 25 -2.53 -8.89 -3.81
C GLU A 25 -3.73 -9.33 -2.98
N ASN A 26 -3.64 -9.28 -1.65
CA ASN A 26 -4.77 -9.54 -0.76
C ASN A 26 -5.95 -8.57 -1.01
N LEU A 27 -5.64 -7.30 -1.22
CA LEU A 27 -6.65 -6.27 -1.53
C LEU A 27 -7.32 -6.54 -2.89
N ASN A 28 -6.54 -6.92 -3.89
CA ASN A 28 -7.04 -7.34 -5.21
C ASN A 28 -7.88 -8.63 -5.15
N GLN A 29 -7.52 -9.57 -4.31
CA GLN A 29 -8.30 -10.79 -4.09
C GLN A 29 -9.65 -10.45 -3.45
N ALA A 30 -9.65 -9.59 -2.43
CA ALA A 30 -10.87 -9.17 -1.75
C ALA A 30 -11.81 -8.41 -2.69
N TYR A 31 -11.26 -7.51 -3.51
CA TYR A 31 -12.01 -6.79 -4.54
C TYR A 31 -12.68 -7.76 -5.53
N ARG A 32 -11.93 -8.74 -6.04
CA ARG A 32 -12.46 -9.75 -6.99
C ARG A 32 -13.46 -10.72 -6.36
N ALA A 33 -13.34 -10.97 -5.06
CA ALA A 33 -14.24 -11.87 -4.34
C ALA A 33 -15.57 -11.19 -3.96
N TYR A 34 -15.65 -9.85 -3.98
CA TYR A 34 -16.85 -9.13 -3.59
C TYR A 34 -17.93 -9.25 -4.66
N ASP A 35 -19.04 -9.88 -4.30
CA ASP A 35 -20.22 -10.03 -5.15
C ASP A 35 -21.49 -9.76 -4.32
N LEU A 36 -22.43 -9.00 -4.89
CA LEU A 36 -23.71 -8.67 -4.27
C LEU A 36 -24.62 -9.89 -4.11
N ALA A 37 -24.45 -10.92 -4.94
CA ALA A 37 -25.20 -12.17 -4.85
C ALA A 37 -24.80 -13.03 -3.64
N LEU A 38 -23.66 -12.75 -2.99
CA LEU A 38 -23.22 -13.48 -1.80
C LEU A 38 -24.10 -13.16 -0.58
N PRO A 39 -24.24 -14.08 0.39
CA PRO A 39 -24.84 -13.79 1.70
C PRO A 39 -24.23 -12.57 2.39
N ALA A 40 -25.04 -11.86 3.16
CA ALA A 40 -24.65 -10.59 3.78
C ALA A 40 -23.42 -10.74 4.70
N GLU A 41 -23.35 -11.85 5.43
CA GLU A 41 -22.27 -12.17 6.36
C GLU A 41 -20.94 -12.36 5.61
N ILE A 42 -20.99 -13.01 4.44
CA ILE A 42 -19.82 -13.21 3.58
C ILE A 42 -19.35 -11.86 3.01
N ARG A 43 -20.29 -11.04 2.50
CA ARG A 43 -19.96 -9.69 2.00
C ARG A 43 -19.32 -8.82 3.08
N GLN A 44 -19.84 -8.87 4.30
CA GLN A 44 -19.26 -8.16 5.45
C GLN A 44 -17.85 -8.65 5.77
N GLY A 45 -17.61 -9.96 5.73
CA GLY A 45 -16.27 -10.54 5.91
C GLY A 45 -15.28 -10.02 4.86
N ILE A 46 -15.66 -10.05 3.59
CA ILE A 46 -14.83 -9.55 2.48
C ILE A 46 -14.59 -8.05 2.63
N ALA A 47 -15.61 -7.25 2.93
CA ALA A 47 -15.48 -5.81 3.10
C ALA A 47 -14.56 -5.45 4.28
N ARG A 48 -14.65 -6.15 5.42
CA ARG A 48 -13.74 -5.97 6.56
C ARG A 48 -12.30 -6.32 6.18
N PHE A 49 -12.11 -7.44 5.47
CA PHE A 49 -10.79 -7.86 5.00
C PHE A 49 -10.19 -6.84 4.02
N PHE A 50 -10.97 -6.37 3.04
CA PHE A 50 -10.57 -5.30 2.13
C PHE A 50 -10.17 -4.04 2.89
N HIS A 51 -11.03 -3.58 3.81
CA HIS A 51 -10.82 -2.36 4.59
C HIS A 51 -9.55 -2.42 5.44
N ALA A 52 -9.25 -3.55 6.08
CA ALA A 52 -8.03 -3.71 6.87
C ALA A 52 -6.76 -3.55 6.02
N HIS A 53 -6.71 -4.12 4.82
CA HIS A 53 -5.56 -4.01 3.92
C HIS A 53 -5.45 -2.61 3.32
N TYR A 54 -6.58 -1.98 3.00
CA TYR A 54 -6.61 -0.60 2.52
C TYR A 54 -6.05 0.36 3.58
N LEU A 55 -6.51 0.24 4.82
CA LEU A 55 -6.01 1.06 5.94
C LEU A 55 -4.53 0.81 6.21
N TRP A 56 -4.05 -0.42 6.07
CA TRP A 56 -2.63 -0.72 6.21
C TRP A 56 -1.80 0.04 5.16
N LEU A 57 -2.20 0.03 3.88
CA LEU A 57 -1.51 0.77 2.83
C LEU A 57 -1.54 2.28 3.10
N TRP A 58 -2.70 2.80 3.52
CA TRP A 58 -2.88 4.20 3.88
C TRP A 58 -1.99 4.63 5.04
N HIS A 59 -1.97 3.83 6.13
CA HIS A 59 -1.21 4.15 7.33
C HIS A 59 0.30 4.20 7.08
N HIS A 60 0.78 3.40 6.12
CA HIS A 60 2.17 3.41 5.70
C HIS A 60 2.47 4.39 4.54
N GLU A 61 1.51 5.26 4.20
CA GLU A 61 1.63 6.27 3.14
C GLU A 61 2.05 5.67 1.79
N ILE A 62 1.67 4.41 1.54
CA ILE A 62 2.01 3.70 0.32
C ILE A 62 1.15 4.28 -0.80
N CYS A 63 1.80 4.74 -1.87
CA CYS A 63 1.11 5.23 -3.05
C CYS A 63 0.66 4.05 -3.91
N PHE A 64 -0.65 3.94 -4.16
CA PHE A 64 -1.24 2.91 -5.01
C PHE A 64 -2.42 3.49 -5.80
N GLY A 65 -2.60 2.97 -7.01
CA GLY A 65 -3.68 3.34 -7.92
C GLY A 65 -4.63 2.17 -8.18
N PHE A 66 -5.75 2.47 -8.84
CA PHE A 66 -6.68 1.46 -9.36
C PHE A 66 -6.76 1.54 -10.88
N ASP A 67 -6.45 0.43 -11.55
CA ASP A 67 -6.61 0.28 -12.99
C ASP A 67 -7.99 -0.33 -13.28
N SER A 68 -8.90 0.50 -13.79
CA SER A 68 -10.26 0.09 -14.14
C SER A 68 -10.33 -0.86 -15.34
N SER A 69 -9.34 -0.80 -16.25
CA SER A 69 -9.28 -1.70 -17.41
C SER A 69 -8.91 -3.13 -16.99
N ARG A 70 -8.04 -3.25 -15.99
CA ARG A 70 -7.58 -4.52 -15.43
C ARG A 70 -8.30 -4.94 -14.15
N GLN A 71 -9.22 -4.10 -13.66
CA GLN A 71 -9.98 -4.29 -12.43
C GLN A 71 -9.07 -4.66 -11.24
N ARG A 72 -7.94 -3.94 -11.09
CA ARG A 72 -6.93 -4.23 -10.06
C ARG A 72 -6.22 -2.98 -9.55
N TYR A 73 -5.84 -3.03 -8.29
CA TYR A 73 -4.93 -2.10 -7.65
C TYR A 73 -3.46 -2.44 -7.96
N PHE A 74 -2.63 -1.40 -8.01
CA PHE A 74 -1.19 -1.47 -8.32
C PHE A 74 -0.40 -0.43 -7.52
N LEU A 75 0.89 -0.67 -7.28
CA LEU A 75 1.77 0.32 -6.66
C LEU A 75 2.05 1.46 -7.64
N ASP A 76 1.87 2.69 -7.19
CA ASP A 76 2.20 3.88 -7.96
C ASP A 76 3.57 4.42 -7.51
N PHE A 77 4.60 4.11 -8.30
CA PHE A 77 5.96 4.58 -8.08
C PHE A 77 6.21 5.99 -8.64
N SER A 78 5.20 6.63 -9.24
CA SER A 78 5.32 7.94 -9.88
C SER A 78 5.57 9.08 -8.87
N ILE A 79 5.53 8.78 -7.56
CA ILE A 79 5.83 9.70 -6.45
C ILE A 79 7.21 9.39 -5.86
N THR A 80 8.15 8.94 -6.69
CA THR A 80 9.55 9.31 -6.43
C THR A 80 9.71 10.70 -7.03
N LYS A 81 9.74 11.74 -6.20
CA LYS A 81 10.41 12.99 -6.58
C LYS A 81 11.80 12.57 -7.07
N GLN A 82 11.95 12.53 -8.38
CA GLN A 82 13.22 12.75 -9.03
C GLN A 82 13.63 14.16 -8.61
N GLU A 83 14.26 14.29 -7.43
CA GLU A 83 15.21 15.37 -7.23
C GLU A 83 16.29 15.14 -8.27
N ASP A 84 16.06 15.75 -9.42
CA ASP A 84 16.99 15.91 -10.51
C ASP A 84 18.14 16.78 -9.98
N SER A 85 19.00 16.17 -9.17
CA SER A 85 20.32 16.69 -8.84
C SER A 85 21.19 16.53 -10.07
N SER A 86 20.81 17.22 -11.13
CA SER A 86 21.56 17.36 -12.37
C SER A 86 21.16 18.68 -13.02
N ARG A 87 21.69 19.76 -12.47
CA ARG A 87 22.59 20.66 -13.19
C ARG A 87 22.81 21.93 -12.37
N TRP A 88 24.03 22.03 -11.88
CA TRP A 88 24.93 23.19 -11.87
C TRP A 88 24.82 24.10 -13.12
N ALA A 89 23.61 24.52 -13.49
CA ALA A 89 23.36 25.59 -14.43
C ALA A 89 23.67 26.92 -13.72
N ARG A 90 24.94 27.31 -13.75
CA ARG A 90 25.44 28.68 -13.97
C ARG A 90 26.92 28.74 -13.58
N THR A 91 27.79 28.32 -14.50
CA THR A 91 29.01 29.09 -14.70
C THR A 91 28.67 30.13 -15.75
N ILE A 92 28.43 31.35 -15.26
CA ILE A 92 28.60 32.57 -16.03
C ILE A 92 30.09 32.67 -16.33
N GLU A 93 30.47 32.97 -17.56
CA GLU A 93 31.51 33.95 -17.86
C GLU A 93 31.44 34.39 -19.33
N TYR A 94 31.77 35.67 -19.52
CA TYR A 94 31.57 36.54 -20.67
C TYR A 94 32.42 36.17 -21.90
#